data_AF-A0A655AUG6-F1
#
_entry.id   AF-A0A655AUG6-F1
#
_cell.length_a   1.000
_cell.length_b   1.000
_cell.length_c   1.000
_cell.angle_alpha   90.00
_cell.angle_beta   90.00
_cell.angle_gamma   90.00
#
_symmetry.space_group_name_H-M   'P 1'
#
loop_
_entity.id
_entity.type
_entity.pdbx_description
1 polymer ?
#
loop_
_entity_poly.entity_id
_entity_poly.type
_entity_poly.pdbx_seq_one_letter_code
_entity_poly.pdbx_strand_id
1 'polypeptide(L)' 'MVDDGLTFGTNAAAGVCIHFEPRIHRVIGLRDHSALTVTVADPEGLVAALSS' A
#
# COMPACT_ATOMS: atom_id res chain seq x y z
N MET A 1 -0.64 7.13 17.41
CA MET A 1 -1.34 6.59 16.24
C MET A 1 -0.48 5.47 15.71
N VAL A 2 -0.99 4.24 15.70
CA VAL A 2 -0.34 3.13 14.98
C VAL A 2 -0.99 3.14 13.60
N ASP A 3 -0.20 3.25 12.55
CA ASP A 3 -0.67 3.10 11.18
C ASP A 3 -1.27 1.69 11.01
N ASP A 4 -2.54 1.61 10.60
CA ASP A 4 -3.17 0.37 10.13
C ASP A 4 -2.76 0.03 8.68
N GLY A 5 -1.62 0.53 8.21
CA GLY A 5 -1.08 0.27 6.88
C GLY A 5 -0.33 -1.07 6.81
N LEU A 6 -0.36 -1.70 5.63
CA LEU A 6 0.45 -2.88 5.34
C LEU A 6 1.54 -2.51 4.32
N THR A 7 2.74 -3.09 4.44
CA THR A 7 3.86 -2.81 3.53
C THR A 7 4.26 -4.07 2.76
N PHE A 8 4.31 -3.99 1.42
CA PHE A 8 4.87 -5.01 0.54
C PHE A 8 5.94 -4.41 -0.36
N GLY A 9 6.99 -5.15 -0.70
CA GLY A 9 7.90 -4.64 -1.72
C GLY A 9 9.13 -5.47 -2.00
N THR A 10 9.82 -5.07 -3.06
CA THR A 10 11.05 -5.69 -3.58
C THR A 10 12.30 -4.85 -3.29
N ASN A 11 12.14 -3.66 -2.70
CA ASN A 11 13.23 -2.83 -2.19
C ASN A 11 12.81 -2.02 -0.95
N ALA A 12 13.74 -1.26 -0.38
CA ALA A 12 13.50 -0.34 0.74
C ALA A 12 13.72 1.15 0.39
N ALA A 13 13.92 1.48 -0.89
CA ALA A 13 14.38 2.80 -1.31
C ALA A 13 13.24 3.75 -1.69
N ALA A 14 12.18 3.24 -2.33
CA ALA A 14 11.06 4.05 -2.79
C ALA A 14 9.78 3.21 -2.89
N GLY A 15 8.63 3.86 -2.76
CA GLY A 15 7.33 3.19 -2.83
C GLY A 15 6.15 4.15 -2.94
N VAL A 16 4.96 3.56 -3.08
CA VAL A 16 3.68 4.25 -3.24
C VAL A 16 2.78 3.88 -2.06
N CYS A 17 2.15 4.86 -1.42
CA CYS A 17 1.09 4.60 -0.45
C CYS A 17 -0.26 4.67 -1.16
N ILE A 18 -1.00 3.56 -1.17
CA ILE A 18 -2.29 3.40 -1.84
C ILE A 18 -3.37 3.43 -0.76
N HIS A 19 -4.30 4.38 -0.84
CA HIS A 19 -5.45 4.45 0.06
C HIS A 19 -6.65 3.74 -0.57
N PHE A 20 -7.38 2.95 0.22
CA PHE A 20 -8.51 2.15 -0.26
C PHE A 20 -9.82 2.68 0.32
N GLU A 21 -10.81 2.85 -0.56
CA GLU A 21 -12.21 3.07 -0.20
C GLU A 21 -13.09 2.10 -1.02
N PRO A 22 -13.76 1.13 -0.38
CA PRO A 22 -13.74 0.84 1.06
C PRO A 22 -12.40 0.26 1.54
N ARG A 23 -12.14 0.37 2.85
CA ARG A 23 -10.93 -0.17 3.51
C ARG A 23 -10.74 -1.66 3.20
N ILE A 24 -9.49 -2.11 3.13
CA ILE A 24 -9.20 -3.53 2.92
C ILE A 24 -9.51 -4.32 4.19
N HIS A 25 -10.33 -5.36 4.06
CA HIS A 25 -10.74 -6.16 5.20
C HIS A 25 -9.61 -7.06 5.72
N ARG A 26 -9.18 -6.82 6.97
CA ARG A 26 -8.39 -7.71 7.85
C ARG A 26 -7.40 -8.66 7.14
N VAL A 27 -6.42 -8.10 6.43
CA VAL A 27 -5.36 -8.91 5.78
C VAL A 27 -4.38 -9.45 6.82
N ILE A 28 -3.97 -8.61 7.78
CA ILE A 28 -3.11 -9.00 8.91
C ILE A 28 -3.61 -8.34 10.19
N GLY A 29 -3.83 -9.13 11.25
CA GLY A 29 -4.35 -8.63 12.52
C GLY A 29 -5.88 -8.50 12.54
N LEU A 30 -6.40 -7.75 13.52
CA LEU A 30 -7.84 -7.72 13.84
C LEU A 30 -8.58 -6.51 13.23
N ARG A 31 -7.91 -5.66 12.45
CA ARG A 31 -8.44 -4.38 11.97
C ARG A 31 -8.39 -4.29 10.45
N ASP A 32 -9.29 -3.49 9.89
CA ASP A 32 -9.28 -3.15 8.47
C ASP A 32 -8.19 -2.11 8.20
N HIS A 33 -7.59 -2.20 7.02
CA HIS A 33 -6.45 -1.39 6.62
C HIS A 33 -6.90 -0.28 5.68
N SER A 34 -6.65 0.97 6.06
CA SER A 34 -6.95 2.14 5.23
C SER A 34 -5.97 2.35 4.08
N ALA A 35 -4.77 1.77 4.17
CA ALA A 35 -3.73 1.98 3.17
C ALA A 35 -2.78 0.79 3.01
N LEU A 36 -2.15 0.69 1.83
CA LEU A 36 -1.10 -0.25 1.50
C LEU A 36 0.11 0.51 0.96
N THR A 37 1.26 0.37 1.60
CA THR A 37 2.54 0.86 1.08
C THR A 37 3.18 -0.22 0.22
N VAL A 38 3.49 0.12 -1.03
CA VAL A 38 4.16 -0.78 -1.97
C VAL A 38 5.51 -0.21 -2.35
N THR A 39 6.61 -0.84 -1.90
CA THR A 39 7.98 -0.41 -2.24
C THR A 39 8.52 -1.18 -3.45
N VAL A 40 8.82 -0.47 -4.54
CA VAL A 40 9.18 -1.03 -5.85
C VAL A 40 10.24 -0.18 -6.54
N ALA A 41 10.94 -0.76 -7.52
CA ALA A 41 12.00 -0.07 -8.24
C ALA A 41 11.47 1.07 -9.13
N ASP A 42 10.22 0.95 -9.60
CA ASP A 42 9.54 1.96 -10.42
C ASP A 42 8.18 2.35 -9.79
N PRO A 43 8.18 3.30 -8.84
CA PRO A 43 6.95 3.78 -8.21
C PRO A 43 6.00 4.48 -9.19
N GLU A 44 6.52 5.22 -10.17
CA GLU A 44 5.71 5.96 -11.13
C GLU A 44 4.98 5.01 -12.08
N GLY A 45 5.67 3.98 -12.58
CA GLY A 45 5.04 2.93 -13.38
C GLY A 45 3.91 2.21 -12.63
N LEU A 46 4.07 2.00 -11.31
CA LEU A 46 3.00 1.44 -10.49
C LEU A 46 1.79 2.40 -10.37
N VAL A 47 2.03 3.70 -10.16
CA VAL A 47 0.94 4.70 -10.12
C VAL A 47 0.19 4.75 -11.45
N ALA A 48 0.92 4.71 -12.57
CA ALA A 48 0.34 4.73 -13.90
C ALA A 48 -0.57 3.51 -14.14
N ALA A 49 -0.14 2.32 -13.73
CA ALA A 49 -0.91 1.08 -13.86
C ALA A 49 -2.16 1.03 -12.95
N LEU A 50 -2.15 1.71 -11.81
CA LEU A 50 -3.29 1.77 -10.88
C LEU A 50 -4.33 2.83 -11.27
N SER A 51 -3.94 3.79 -12.10
CA SER A 51 -4.80 4.90 -12.51
C SER A 51 -5.55 4.64 -13.83
N SER A 52 -5.48 3.41 -14.36
CA SER A 52 -6.09 3.00 -15.63
C SER A 52 -7.41 2.26 -15.47
#